data_AF-A0A117QX78-F1
#
_entry.id   AF-A0A117QX78-F1
#
_cell.length_a   1.000
_cell.length_b   1.000
_cell.length_c   1.000
_cell.angle_alpha   90.00
_cell.angle_beta   90.00
_cell.angle_gamma   90.00
#
_symmetry.space_group_name_H-M   'P 1'
#
loop_
_entity.id
_entity.type
_entity.pdbx_description
1 polymer ?
#
loop_
_entity_poly.entity_id
_entity_poly.type
_entity_poly.pdbx_seq_one_letter_code
_entity_poly.pdbx_strand_id
1 'polypeptide(L)'
;MLGQVAADHPTLRKVWVDGGYRKHFVVHAATLGINLEIVQRTHGTRGFAPISKRWTVERTYGGLMLHRRLARDYEAHPHRSEAMIHLAMTDLMARRLTGECTVSWHDPTSSDQIRIPG
;
A
#
# COMPACT_ATOMS: atom_id res chain seq x y z
N MET A 1 17.04 9.26 -5.00
CA MET A 1 15.81 8.50 -4.71
C MET A 1 14.79 8.55 -5.83
N LEU A 2 14.07 9.66 -6.11
CA LEU A 2 13.03 9.63 -7.16
C LEU A 2 13.57 9.31 -8.57
N GLY A 3 14.76 9.82 -8.91
CA GLY A 3 15.43 9.48 -10.18
C GLY A 3 15.82 8.00 -10.31
N GLN A 4 16.21 7.34 -9.21
CA GLN A 4 16.51 5.91 -9.22
C GLN A 4 15.22 5.10 -9.44
N VAL A 5 14.16 5.43 -8.69
CA VAL A 5 12.84 4.79 -8.84
C VAL A 5 12.32 4.94 -10.28
N ALA A 6 12.49 6.11 -10.90
CA ALA A 6 12.10 6.33 -12.28
C ALA A 6 12.91 5.50 -13.28
N ALA A 7 14.21 5.28 -13.01
CA ALA A 7 15.08 4.45 -13.84
C ALA A 7 14.75 2.95 -13.69
N ASP A 8 14.53 2.49 -12.47
CA ASP A 8 14.23 1.08 -12.15
C ASP A 8 12.80 0.70 -12.57
N HIS A 9 11.88 1.67 -12.61
CA HIS A 9 10.47 1.49 -12.94
C HIS A 9 9.99 2.48 -14.01
N PRO A 10 10.38 2.31 -15.29
CA PRO A 10 10.08 3.27 -16.36
C PRO A 10 8.58 3.40 -16.70
N THR A 11 7.75 2.46 -16.24
CA THR A 11 6.29 2.49 -16.40
C THR A 11 5.58 3.31 -15.31
N LEU A 12 6.29 3.77 -14.27
CA LEU A 12 5.71 4.56 -13.20
C LEU A 12 5.27 5.94 -13.74
N ARG A 13 3.97 6.22 -13.68
CA ARG A 13 3.38 7.47 -14.18
C ARG A 13 2.80 8.37 -13.08
N LYS A 14 2.45 7.81 -11.92
CA LYS A 14 1.72 8.52 -10.87
C LYS A 14 2.33 8.21 -9.51
N VAL A 15 2.55 9.25 -8.71
CA VAL A 15 3.06 9.15 -7.34
C VAL A 15 2.23 10.07 -6.43
N TRP A 16 1.91 9.60 -5.24
CA TRP A 16 1.32 10.41 -4.18
C TRP A 16 2.35 10.63 -3.09
N VAL A 17 2.43 11.86 -2.59
CA VAL A 17 3.29 12.21 -1.46
C VAL A 17 2.48 12.92 -0.39
N ASP A 18 2.95 12.89 0.86
CA ASP A 18 2.32 13.63 1.95
C ASP A 18 2.59 15.15 1.86
N GLY A 19 1.83 15.92 2.65
CA GLY A 19 1.94 17.38 2.72
C GLY A 19 3.26 17.92 3.29
N GLY A 20 4.14 17.08 3.83
CA GLY A 20 5.48 17.45 4.27
C GLY A 20 6.46 17.66 3.11
N TYR A 21 6.13 17.16 1.91
CA TYR A 21 6.95 17.35 0.72
C TYR A 21 6.76 18.75 0.11
N ARG A 22 7.88 19.36 -0.28
CA ARG A 22 7.90 20.70 -0.87
C ARG A 22 7.51 20.67 -2.36
N LYS A 23 6.92 21.76 -2.86
CA LYS A 23 6.48 21.90 -4.26
C LYS A 23 7.59 21.70 -5.30
N HIS A 24 8.86 21.95 -4.97
CA HIS A 24 9.98 21.69 -5.90
C HIS A 24 10.10 20.20 -6.27
N PHE A 25 9.62 19.31 -5.41
CA PHE A 25 9.63 17.87 -5.65
C PHE A 25 8.66 17.46 -6.78
N VAL A 26 7.55 18.21 -6.93
CA VAL A 26 6.60 18.06 -8.04
C VAL A 26 7.26 18.43 -9.37
N VAL A 27 8.03 19.53 -9.38
CA VAL A 27 8.76 19.99 -10.57
C VAL A 27 9.79 18.95 -10.99
N HIS A 28 10.55 18.42 -10.04
CA HIS A 28 11.52 17.36 -10.32
C HIS A 28 10.84 16.07 -10.84
N ALA A 29 9.71 15.66 -10.27
CA ALA A 29 8.95 14.51 -10.77
C ALA A 29 8.46 14.72 -12.21
N ALA A 30 8.02 15.93 -12.54
CA ALA A 30 7.59 16.27 -13.90
C ALA A 30 8.73 16.13 -14.92
N THR A 31 9.98 16.47 -14.56
CA THR A 31 11.14 16.25 -15.43
C THR A 31 11.41 14.77 -15.73
N LEU A 32 10.89 13.87 -14.89
CA LEU A 32 10.98 12.42 -15.05
C LEU A 32 9.73 11.81 -15.69
N GLY A 33 8.76 12.63 -16.14
CA GLY A 33 7.49 12.15 -16.70
C GLY A 33 6.51 11.58 -15.67
N ILE A 34 6.72 11.88 -14.38
CA ILE A 34 5.90 11.37 -13.28
C ILE A 34 4.94 12.47 -12.81
N ASN A 35 3.64 12.17 -12.81
CA ASN A 35 2.62 13.00 -12.18
C ASN A 35 2.65 12.78 -10.66
N LEU A 36 3.24 13.74 -9.94
CA LEU A 36 3.32 13.72 -8.49
C LEU A 36 2.26 14.62 -7.86
N GLU A 37 1.47 14.05 -6.96
CA GLU A 37 0.37 14.73 -6.30
C GLU A 37 0.61 14.79 -4.79
N ILE A 38 0.60 16.01 -4.24
CA ILE A 38 0.74 16.24 -2.80
C ILE A 38 -0.64 16.05 -2.17
N VAL A 39 -0.81 14.95 -1.46
CA VAL A 39 -2.03 14.62 -0.74
C VAL A 39 -1.96 15.23 0.65
N GLN A 40 -2.75 16.26 0.88
CA GLN A 40 -2.80 17.00 2.13
C GLN A 40 -4.24 17.26 2.55
N ARG A 41 -4.45 17.52 3.84
CA ARG A 41 -5.76 17.90 4.37
C ARG A 41 -6.15 19.27 3.82
N THR A 42 -7.44 19.45 3.51
CA THR A 42 -7.96 20.77 3.18
C THR A 42 -7.76 21.73 4.35
N HIS A 43 -7.21 22.90 4.07
CA HIS A 43 -6.96 23.91 5.09
C HIS A 43 -8.29 24.39 5.67
N GLY A 44 -8.41 24.42 7.01
CA GLY A 44 -9.64 24.84 7.70
C GLY A 44 -10.60 23.70 8.09
N THR A 45 -10.31 22.43 7.78
CA THR A 45 -11.13 21.32 8.27
C THR A 45 -10.96 21.14 9.79
N ARG A 46 -12.04 21.38 10.56
CA ARG A 46 -12.11 21.08 11.99
C ARG A 46 -12.40 19.59 12.22
N GLY A 47 -11.74 18.98 13.20
CA GLY A 47 -11.92 17.57 13.54
C GLY A 47 -11.07 16.61 12.70
N PHE A 48 -11.41 15.32 12.71
CA PHE A 48 -10.72 14.30 11.90
C PHE A 48 -11.29 14.28 10.47
N ALA A 49 -10.40 14.34 9.48
CA ALA A 49 -10.76 14.28 8.06
C ALA A 49 -9.94 13.20 7.36
N PRO A 50 -10.56 12.15 6.81
CA PRO A 50 -9.84 11.12 6.08
C PRO A 50 -9.09 11.71 4.89
N ILE A 51 -7.78 11.43 4.82
CA ILE A 51 -6.96 11.80 3.68
C ILE A 51 -7.02 10.65 2.67
N SER A 52 -7.48 10.96 1.45
CA SER A 52 -7.57 9.96 0.37
C SER A 52 -6.23 9.27 0.15
N LYS A 53 -6.23 7.93 -0.02
CA LYS A 53 -5.05 7.10 -0.35
C LYS A 53 -3.92 7.05 0.69
N ARG A 54 -4.04 7.71 1.84
CA ARG A 54 -3.03 7.63 2.93
C ARG A 54 -2.87 6.20 3.46
N TRP A 55 -3.98 5.47 3.57
CA TRP A 55 -4.02 4.10 4.07
C TRP A 55 -3.40 3.06 3.13
N THR A 56 -3.05 3.42 1.90
CA THR A 56 -2.52 2.44 0.93
C THR A 56 -1.20 1.83 1.40
N VAL A 57 -0.30 2.66 1.94
CA VAL A 57 0.99 2.21 2.47
C VAL A 57 0.80 1.35 3.71
N GLU A 58 -0.06 1.80 4.63
CA GLU A 58 -0.39 1.07 5.86
C GLU A 58 -1.06 -0.27 5.57
N ARG A 59 -1.93 -0.34 4.55
CA ARG A 59 -2.55 -1.59 4.08
C ARG A 59 -1.51 -2.58 3.57
N THR A 60 -0.50 -2.13 2.84
CA THR A 60 0.61 -3.01 2.41
C THR A 60 1.32 -3.59 3.62
N TYR A 61 1.69 -2.76 4.60
CA TYR A 61 2.30 -3.26 5.85
C TYR A 61 1.39 -4.20 6.63
N GLY A 62 0.08 -3.92 6.71
CA GLY A 62 -0.90 -4.81 7.31
C GLY A 62 -0.96 -6.18 6.62
N GLY A 63 -0.87 -6.21 5.28
CA GLY A 63 -0.75 -7.46 4.51
C GLY A 63 0.53 -8.22 4.83
N LEU A 64 1.69 -7.53 4.90
CA LEU A 64 2.95 -8.15 5.28
C LEU A 64 2.89 -8.76 6.70
N MET A 65 2.19 -8.11 7.64
CA MET A 65 2.02 -8.62 9.01
C MET A 65 1.25 -9.94 9.10
N LEU A 66 0.44 -10.30 8.09
CA LEU A 66 -0.21 -11.62 8.03
C LEU A 66 0.80 -12.76 7.81
N HIS A 67 1.99 -12.44 7.28
CA HIS A 67 3.08 -13.40 7.17
C HIS A 67 3.93 -13.35 8.43
N ARG A 68 3.82 -14.38 9.27
CA ARG A 68 4.50 -14.47 10.58
C ARG A 68 5.99 -14.08 10.58
N ARG A 69 6.72 -14.38 9.50
CA ARG A 69 8.15 -14.04 9.36
C ARG A 69 8.42 -12.54 9.13
N LEU A 70 7.44 -11.80 8.65
CA LEU A 70 7.51 -10.35 8.43
C LEU A 70 6.88 -9.55 9.58
N ALA A 71 6.07 -10.18 10.44
CA ALA A 71 5.48 -9.54 11.61
C ALA A 71 6.52 -9.01 12.61
N ARG A 72 7.74 -9.58 12.58
CA ARG A 72 8.87 -9.10 13.36
C ARG A 72 10.15 -9.40 12.61
N ASP A 73 11.08 -8.44 12.62
CA ASP A 73 12.35 -8.60 11.93
C ASP A 73 13.22 -9.60 12.70
N TYR A 74 13.18 -10.86 12.25
CA TYR A 74 13.94 -11.96 12.81
C TYR A 74 15.19 -12.28 11.98
N GLU A 75 15.32 -11.70 10.79
CA GLU A 75 16.36 -12.07 9.85
C GLU A 75 17.62 -11.24 10.09
N ALA A 76 18.76 -11.92 10.25
CA ALA A 76 20.04 -11.24 10.43
C ALA A 76 20.52 -10.48 9.17
N HIS A 77 19.95 -10.78 8.00
CA HIS A 77 20.38 -10.21 6.73
C HIS A 77 19.21 -9.62 5.93
N PRO A 78 19.33 -8.37 5.43
CA PRO A 78 18.24 -7.68 4.72
C PRO A 78 17.69 -8.43 3.50
N HIS A 79 18.54 -9.16 2.76
CA HIS A 79 18.13 -9.91 1.58
C HIS A 79 17.09 -11.01 1.88
N ARG A 80 17.08 -11.54 3.12
CA ARG A 80 16.10 -12.56 3.53
C ARG A 80 14.74 -11.92 3.79
N SER A 81 14.72 -10.77 4.44
CA SER A 81 13.51 -9.98 4.65
C SER A 81 12.94 -9.52 3.30
N GLU A 82 13.78 -9.10 2.37
CA GLU A 82 13.39 -8.76 1.00
C GLU A 82 12.74 -9.95 0.26
N ALA A 83 13.38 -11.13 0.29
CA ALA A 83 12.79 -12.33 -0.31
C ALA A 83 11.42 -12.70 0.30
N MET A 84 11.28 -12.53 1.62
CA MET A 84 10.00 -12.75 2.30
C MET A 84 8.92 -11.74 1.88
N ILE A 85 9.29 -10.47 1.65
CA ILE A 85 8.37 -9.44 1.12
C ILE A 85 7.89 -9.83 -0.28
N HIS A 86 8.78 -10.30 -1.15
CA HIS A 86 8.40 -10.76 -2.49
C HIS A 86 7.43 -11.94 -2.46
N LEU A 87 7.66 -12.92 -1.58
CA LEU A 87 6.74 -14.05 -1.40
C LEU A 87 5.36 -13.59 -0.90
N ALA A 88 5.31 -12.69 0.08
CA ALA A 88 4.06 -12.12 0.60
C ALA A 88 3.27 -11.38 -0.48
N MET A 89 3.94 -10.55 -1.28
CA MET A 89 3.28 -9.82 -2.38
C MET A 89 2.82 -10.75 -3.50
N THR A 90 3.55 -11.84 -3.77
CA THR A 90 3.14 -12.86 -4.75
C THR A 90 1.87 -13.57 -4.30
N ASP A 91 1.79 -14.00 -3.04
CA ASP A 91 0.58 -14.61 -2.46
C ASP A 91 -0.62 -13.66 -2.52
N LEU A 92 -0.42 -12.38 -2.15
CA LEU A 92 -1.46 -11.35 -2.24
C LEU A 92 -1.96 -11.15 -3.69
N MET A 93 -1.06 -11.11 -4.67
CA MET A 93 -1.44 -10.97 -6.08
C MET A 93 -2.17 -12.21 -6.60
N ALA A 94 -1.72 -13.41 -6.23
CA ALA A 94 -2.38 -14.66 -6.59
C ALA A 94 -3.83 -14.71 -6.08
N ARG A 95 -4.04 -14.39 -4.79
CA ARG A 95 -5.37 -14.29 -4.17
C ARG A 95 -6.29 -13.29 -4.87
N ARG A 96 -5.75 -12.13 -5.27
CA ARG A 96 -6.51 -11.12 -6.01
C ARG A 96 -6.92 -11.59 -7.40
N LEU A 97 -6.07 -12.38 -8.06
CA LEU A 97 -6.37 -12.95 -9.37
C LEU A 97 -7.43 -14.04 -9.31
N THR A 98 -7.43 -14.85 -8.24
CA THR A 98 -8.43 -15.93 -8.04
C THR A 98 -9.73 -15.45 -7.41
N GLY A 99 -9.77 -14.22 -6.89
CA GLY A 99 -10.93 -13.70 -6.16
C GLY A 99 -11.03 -14.26 -4.73
N GLU A 100 -10.02 -15.00 -4.26
CA GLU A 100 -9.89 -15.45 -2.89
C GLU A 100 -9.50 -14.25 -2.00
N CYS A 101 -10.45 -13.37 -1.73
CA CYS A 101 -10.22 -12.28 -0.78
C CYS A 101 -10.08 -12.89 0.62
N THR A 102 -9.07 -12.44 1.37
CA THR A 102 -9.08 -12.63 2.83
C THR A 102 -10.34 -11.94 3.34
N VAL A 103 -11.28 -12.71 3.88
CA VAL A 103 -12.58 -12.22 4.37
C VAL A 103 -12.36 -10.95 5.19
N SER A 104 -12.87 -9.83 4.67
CA SER A 104 -12.79 -8.52 5.29
C SER A 104 -14.10 -8.20 5.98
N TRP A 105 -14.07 -7.35 7.02
CA TRP A 105 -15.28 -6.88 7.69
C TRP A 105 -16.23 -6.06 6.78
N HIS A 106 -15.76 -5.66 5.59
CA HIS A 106 -16.56 -4.99 4.57
C HIS A 106 -17.15 -5.95 3.53
N ASP A 107 -16.75 -7.22 3.54
CA ASP A 107 -17.28 -8.20 2.60
C ASP A 107 -18.73 -8.50 3.02
N PRO A 108 -19.70 -8.48 2.08
CA PRO A 108 -21.07 -8.81 2.42
C PRO A 108 -21.08 -10.22 3.01
N THR A 109 -21.69 -10.39 4.18
CA THR A 109 -21.87 -11.70 4.81
C THR A 109 -22.50 -12.61 3.76
N SER A 110 -21.81 -13.69 3.37
CA SER A 110 -22.39 -14.65 2.45
C SER A 110 -23.68 -15.15 3.07
N SER A 111 -24.79 -15.05 2.33
CA SER A 111 -26.12 -15.48 2.77
C SER A 111 -26.19 -16.95 3.17
N ASP A 112 -25.17 -17.73 2.81
CA ASP A 112 -25.04 -19.16 3.14
C ASP A 112 -24.50 -19.43 4.55
N GLN A 113 -24.02 -18.43 5.30
CA GLN A 113 -23.42 -18.65 6.62
C GLN A 113 -24.40 -18.59 7.81
N ILE A 114 -25.66 -18.20 7.61
CA ILE A 114 -26.65 -18.12 8.70
C ILE A 114 -27.57 -19.34 8.65
N ARG A 115 -27.05 -20.50 9.05
CA ARG A 115 -27.91 -21.60 9.54
C ARG A 115 -27.16 -22.41 10.60
N ILE A 116 -27.16 -21.91 11.82
CA ILE A 116 -26.83 -22.70 13.01
C ILE A 116 -28.18 -23.29 13.49
N PRO A 117 -28.45 -24.59 13.32
CA PRO A 117 -29.59 -25.22 13.97
C PRO A 117 -29.27 -25.44 15.45
N GLY A 118 -30.25 -25.13 16.31
CA GLY A 118 -30.24 -25.49 17.73
C GLY A 118 -30.60 -26.94 17.99
#